data_AF-A0A1H4C5W8-F1
#
_entry.id   AF-A0A1H4C5W8-F1
#
_cell.length_a   1.000
_cell.length_b   1.000
_cell.length_c   1.000
_cell.angle_alpha   90.00
_cell.angle_beta   90.00
_cell.angle_gamma   90.00
#
_symmetry.space_group_name_H-M   'P 1'
#
loop_
_entity.id
_entity.type
_entity.pdbx_description
1 polymer ?
#
loop_
_entity_poly.entity_id
_entity_poly.type
_entity_poly.pdbx_seq_one_letter_code
_entity_poly.pdbx_strand_id
1 'polypeptide(L)'
;MIIRVLPQLESREEWLAFCRRETPYCLIDQPSCLVDFQTHFLQLTLFETVPEVRYTLGSRRTMEPAWQLIKGCNWSLTRLIEGLASLDFGSNVRDNGLLGLGGDLSARRSFPRDRHLHSPASSRLLPPLKQLPQQWNSHTLSCLLANEQFRDWRDEQEEASLSAAGILLDMLDQPEQWSGRPFGPRLQLFYRNQVLTSLIPALDRQPSEPTRRGLLAAPPR
;
A
#
# COMPACT_ATOMS: atom_id res chain seq x y z
N MET A 1 -4.74 13.64 -8.27
CA MET A 1 -3.30 13.43 -8.53
C MET A 1 -3.06 11.93 -8.63
N ILE A 2 -2.56 11.43 -9.76
CA ILE A 2 -2.24 10.00 -9.92
C ILE A 2 -0.81 9.80 -9.42
N ILE A 3 -0.65 9.14 -8.28
CA ILE A 3 0.67 8.78 -7.76
C ILE A 3 1.16 7.58 -8.56
N ARG A 4 2.31 7.70 -9.23
CA ARG A 4 2.88 6.59 -10.02
C ARG A 4 3.42 5.51 -9.09
N VAL A 5 3.33 4.26 -9.53
CA VAL A 5 3.95 3.11 -8.87
C VAL A 5 5.12 2.63 -9.72
N LEU A 6 6.31 2.53 -9.14
CA LEU A 6 7.47 1.86 -9.74
C LEU A 6 7.63 0.47 -9.13
N PRO A 7 8.18 -0.51 -9.88
CA PRO A 7 8.46 -1.81 -9.31
C PRO A 7 9.52 -1.73 -8.21
N GLN A 8 10.60 -0.98 -8.43
CA GLN A 8 11.77 -0.93 -7.54
C GLN A 8 12.63 0.33 -7.79
N LEU A 9 13.61 0.58 -6.90
CA LEU A 9 14.67 1.60 -7.03
C LEU A 9 16.00 1.00 -6.51
N GLU A 10 16.62 0.14 -7.31
CA GLU A 10 17.75 -0.70 -6.90
C GLU A 10 19.03 -0.44 -7.71
N SER A 11 19.00 0.50 -8.65
CA SER A 11 20.14 0.85 -9.50
C SER A 11 20.29 2.36 -9.70
N ARG A 12 21.50 2.77 -10.10
CA ARG A 12 21.82 4.16 -10.40
C ARG A 12 20.92 4.73 -11.49
N GLU A 13 20.67 3.95 -12.53
CA GLU A 13 19.85 4.33 -13.67
C GLU A 13 18.40 4.60 -13.23
N GLU A 14 17.83 3.75 -12.38
CA GLU A 14 16.48 3.91 -11.85
C GLU A 14 16.36 5.16 -10.97
N TRP A 15 17.35 5.40 -10.08
CA TRP A 15 17.40 6.62 -9.26
C TRP A 15 17.54 7.89 -10.10
N LEU A 16 18.41 7.88 -11.11
CA LEU A 16 18.55 9.02 -12.03
C LEU A 16 17.25 9.25 -12.83
N ALA A 17 16.60 8.19 -13.30
CA ALA A 17 15.33 8.27 -14.01
C ALA A 17 14.21 8.81 -13.09
N PHE A 18 14.20 8.42 -11.82
CA PHE A 18 13.30 8.94 -10.81
C PHE A 18 13.51 10.44 -10.56
N CYS A 19 14.75 10.88 -10.33
CA CYS A 19 15.07 12.29 -10.06
C CYS A 19 14.87 13.21 -11.28
N ARG A 20 14.88 12.68 -12.50
CA ARG A 20 14.60 13.44 -13.73
C ARG A 20 13.12 13.72 -13.97
N ARG A 21 12.23 13.15 -13.15
CA ARG A 21 10.78 13.40 -13.25
C ARG A 21 10.48 14.83 -12.83
N GLU A 22 9.39 15.38 -13.39
CA GLU A 22 8.85 16.67 -12.98
C GLU A 22 8.56 16.71 -11.48
N THR A 23 8.03 15.62 -10.92
CA THR A 23 7.87 15.41 -9.49
C THR A 23 8.53 14.08 -9.08
N PRO A 24 9.69 14.11 -8.37
CA PRO A 24 10.32 12.92 -7.83
C PRO A 24 9.56 12.43 -6.58
N TYR A 25 8.37 11.88 -6.83
CA TYR A 25 7.45 11.36 -5.83
C TYR A 25 6.72 10.15 -6.41
N CYS A 26 6.92 8.97 -5.82
CA CYS A 26 6.24 7.75 -6.27
C CYS A 26 6.19 6.67 -5.20
N LEU A 27 5.21 5.80 -5.35
CA LEU A 27 5.13 4.54 -4.61
C LEU A 27 6.08 3.52 -5.25
N ILE A 28 6.74 2.71 -4.43
CA ILE A 28 7.62 1.62 -4.83
C ILE A 28 6.99 0.31 -4.37
N ASP A 29 6.80 -0.64 -5.27
CA ASP A 29 6.16 -1.92 -4.95
C ASP A 29 7.07 -2.82 -4.11
N GLN A 30 8.38 -2.87 -4.43
CA GLN A 30 9.38 -3.61 -3.67
C GLN A 30 10.67 -2.79 -3.48
N PRO A 31 11.06 -2.44 -2.24
CA PRO A 31 10.31 -2.62 -0.98
C PRO A 31 9.07 -1.70 -0.92
N SER A 32 8.02 -2.13 -0.20
CA SER A 32 6.72 -1.45 -0.20
C SER A 32 6.78 -0.12 0.56
N CYS A 33 7.05 0.97 -0.16
CA CYS A 33 7.23 2.30 0.42
C CYS A 33 6.81 3.44 -0.50
N LEU A 34 6.66 4.63 0.07
CA LEU A 34 6.56 5.88 -0.66
C LEU A 34 7.91 6.60 -0.61
N VAL A 35 8.40 6.99 -1.78
CA VAL A 35 9.62 7.80 -1.93
C VAL A 35 9.22 9.20 -2.36
N ASP A 36 9.57 10.19 -1.54
CA ASP A 36 9.43 11.61 -1.83
C ASP A 36 10.81 12.27 -1.78
N PHE A 37 11.21 12.87 -2.90
CA PHE A 37 12.46 13.61 -3.01
C PHE A 37 12.25 14.99 -3.67
N GLN A 38 11.10 15.62 -3.43
CA GLN A 38 10.76 16.94 -3.98
C GLN A 38 11.49 18.11 -3.31
N THR A 39 12.14 17.85 -2.17
CA THR A 39 12.86 18.86 -1.36
C THR A 39 14.33 18.47 -1.19
N HIS A 40 15.07 19.23 -0.37
CA HIS A 40 16.43 18.85 0.04
C HIS A 40 16.50 17.58 0.91
N PHE A 41 15.35 17.07 1.33
CA PHE A 41 15.23 15.82 2.09
C PHE A 41 14.62 14.72 1.23
N LEU A 42 15.23 13.54 1.31
CA LEU A 42 14.64 12.27 0.94
C LEU A 42 13.73 11.81 2.08
N GLN A 43 12.44 11.62 1.78
CA GLN A 43 11.49 11.02 2.70
C GLN A 43 11.10 9.62 2.21
N LEU A 44 11.17 8.66 3.13
CA LEU A 44 10.78 7.28 2.88
C LEU A 44 9.67 6.93 3.88
N THR A 45 8.46 6.64 3.39
CA THR A 45 7.38 6.12 4.25
C THR A 45 7.21 4.63 3.99
N LEU A 46 7.49 3.81 4.99
CA LEU A 46 7.42 2.35 4.91
C LEU A 46 6.03 1.87 5.30
N PHE A 47 5.44 1.03 4.46
CA PHE A 47 4.11 0.44 4.68
C PHE A 47 4.15 -0.98 5.25
N GLU A 48 5.35 -1.53 5.47
CA GLU A 48 5.54 -2.88 6.01
C GLU A 48 5.41 -2.93 7.55
N THR A 49 5.37 -1.75 8.20
CA THR A 49 5.20 -1.62 9.66
C THR A 49 3.86 -0.98 9.99
N VAL A 50 3.22 -1.42 11.08
CA VAL A 50 2.01 -0.79 11.63
C VAL A 50 2.31 -0.31 13.06
N PRO A 51 2.27 1.01 13.36
CA PRO A 51 2.01 2.11 12.42
C PRO A 51 3.15 2.30 11.40
N GLU A 52 2.83 2.94 10.27
CA GLU A 52 3.80 3.24 9.21
C GLU A 52 4.94 4.10 9.73
N VAL A 53 6.16 3.85 9.27
CA VAL A 53 7.34 4.61 9.69
C VAL A 53 7.80 5.53 8.56
N ARG A 54 8.01 6.81 8.87
CA ARG A 54 8.60 7.79 7.96
C ARG A 54 10.02 8.15 8.39
N TYR A 55 10.98 7.92 7.50
CA TYR A 55 12.33 8.45 7.58
C TYR A 55 12.45 9.75 6.79
N THR A 56 13.23 10.69 7.30
CA THR A 56 13.56 11.96 6.61
C THR A 56 15.05 12.16 6.68
N LEU A 57 15.71 12.26 5.52
CA LEU A 57 17.16 12.18 5.34
C LEU A 57 17.63 13.29 4.42
N GLY A 58 18.60 14.09 4.84
CA GLY A 58 19.15 15.15 3.99
C GLY A 58 19.62 16.34 4.78
N SER A 59 19.68 17.50 4.14
CA SER A 59 20.07 18.76 4.79
C SER A 59 19.06 19.85 4.50
N ARG A 60 19.15 20.95 5.24
CA ARG A 60 18.32 22.14 4.95
C ARG A 60 18.80 22.89 3.71
N ARG A 61 20.06 22.72 3.32
CA ARG A 61 20.74 23.59 2.35
C ARG A 61 20.82 22.99 0.96
N THR A 62 21.03 21.68 0.85
CA THR A 62 21.27 20.99 -0.41
C THR A 62 20.75 19.55 -0.39
N MET A 63 20.49 18.98 -1.57
CA MET A 63 20.16 17.56 -1.75
C MET A 63 21.41 16.66 -1.67
N GLU A 64 22.61 17.22 -1.74
CA GLU A 64 23.86 16.47 -1.86
C GLU A 64 24.03 15.40 -0.75
N PRO A 65 23.72 15.67 0.53
CA PRO A 65 23.85 14.67 1.58
C PRO A 65 22.92 13.46 1.40
N ALA A 66 21.68 13.69 0.95
CA ALA A 66 20.76 12.60 0.64
C ALA A 66 21.26 11.78 -0.58
N TRP A 67 21.86 12.45 -1.57
CA TRP A 67 22.43 11.80 -2.74
C TRP A 67 23.67 10.97 -2.44
N GLN A 68 24.56 11.48 -1.57
CA GLN A 68 25.73 10.75 -1.09
C GLN A 68 25.33 9.52 -0.28
N LEU A 69 24.23 9.60 0.47
CA LEU A 69 23.66 8.47 1.19
C LEU A 69 23.11 7.40 0.23
N ILE A 70 22.34 7.79 -0.81
CA ILE A 70 21.90 6.85 -1.86
C ILE A 70 23.10 6.18 -2.54
N LYS A 71 24.14 6.95 -2.88
CA LYS A 71 25.40 6.42 -3.44
C LYS A 71 26.10 5.44 -2.48
N GLY A 72 26.20 5.79 -1.19
CA GLY A 72 26.83 4.97 -0.15
C GLY A 72 26.10 3.65 0.09
N CYS A 73 24.79 3.63 -0.13
CA CYS A 73 23.97 2.41 -0.15
C CYS A 73 24.04 1.66 -1.50
N ASN A 74 25.00 1.98 -2.35
CA ASN A 74 25.17 1.43 -3.70
C ASN A 74 23.89 1.54 -4.56
N TRP A 75 23.15 2.64 -4.45
CA TRP A 75 21.92 2.88 -5.21
C TRP A 75 20.78 1.89 -4.92
N SER A 76 20.90 1.09 -3.85
CA SER A 76 19.87 0.14 -3.44
C SER A 76 18.96 0.75 -2.38
N LEU A 77 17.68 0.90 -2.71
CA LEU A 77 16.66 1.35 -1.77
C LEU A 77 16.47 0.35 -0.63
N THR A 78 16.54 -0.96 -0.93
CA THR A 78 16.50 -2.02 0.08
C THR A 78 17.62 -1.85 1.10
N ARG A 79 18.89 -1.74 0.65
CA ARG A 79 20.03 -1.53 1.56
C ARG A 79 19.93 -0.25 2.35
N LEU A 80 19.38 0.80 1.74
CA LEU A 80 19.15 2.05 2.42
C LEU A 80 18.15 1.87 3.58
N ILE A 81 17.03 1.21 3.33
CA ILE A 81 16.00 0.95 4.35
C ILE A 81 16.54 0.06 5.47
N GLU A 82 17.27 -1.01 5.13
CA GLU A 82 17.94 -1.88 6.12
C GLU A 82 18.93 -1.10 6.99
N GLY A 83 19.74 -0.24 6.37
CA GLY A 83 20.65 0.66 7.07
C GLY A 83 19.91 1.57 8.05
N LEU A 84 18.81 2.19 7.61
CA LEU A 84 17.99 3.04 8.48
C LEU A 84 17.31 2.27 9.60
N ALA A 85 16.85 1.03 9.36
CA ALA A 85 16.24 0.20 10.39
C ALA A 85 17.24 -0.16 11.50
N SER A 86 18.53 -0.27 11.18
CA SER A 86 19.59 -0.56 12.15
C SER A 86 20.06 0.64 12.98
N LEU A 87 19.67 1.87 12.62
CA LEU A 87 20.07 3.08 13.34
C LEU A 87 19.25 3.27 14.63
N ASP A 88 19.94 3.65 15.70
CA ASP A 88 19.27 4.14 16.90
C ASP A 88 18.90 5.62 16.74
N PHE A 89 17.59 5.89 16.69
CA PHE A 89 17.02 7.25 16.65
C PHE A 89 16.61 7.77 18.04
N GLY A 90 16.88 7.00 19.12
CA GLY A 90 16.67 7.43 20.50
C GLY A 90 17.83 8.27 21.06
N SER A 91 19.00 8.17 20.45
CA SER A 91 20.20 8.96 20.76
C SER A 91 20.45 10.04 19.69
N ASN A 92 21.27 11.05 20.00
CA ASN A 92 21.62 12.09 19.02
C ASN A 92 22.25 11.43 17.79
N VAL A 93 21.57 11.55 16.63
CA VAL A 93 21.93 10.95 15.34
C VAL A 93 23.39 11.22 14.89
N ARG A 94 24.05 12.22 15.51
CA ARG A 94 25.46 12.55 15.30
C ARG A 94 26.44 11.44 15.74
N ASP A 95 26.04 10.55 16.64
CA ASP A 95 26.93 9.51 17.19
C ASP A 95 26.89 8.19 16.39
N ASN A 96 26.00 8.08 15.39
CA ASN A 96 25.90 6.92 14.51
C ASN A 96 26.99 6.98 13.42
N GLY A 97 28.17 6.47 13.74
CA GLY A 97 29.33 6.36 12.83
C GLY A 97 29.10 5.48 11.58
N LEU A 98 27.95 4.79 11.50
CA LEU A 98 27.55 3.96 10.36
C LEU A 98 27.35 4.75 9.06
N LEU A 99 27.04 6.04 9.18
CA LEU A 99 26.77 6.87 8.01
C LEU A 99 28.02 7.53 7.43
N GLY A 100 29.12 7.70 8.16
CA GLY A 100 30.33 8.36 7.65
C GLY A 100 30.11 9.77 7.05
N LEU A 101 28.93 10.36 7.27
CA LEU A 101 28.44 11.54 6.55
C LEU A 101 28.69 12.78 7.41
N GLY A 102 29.67 13.58 6.97
CA GLY A 102 30.09 14.79 7.66
C GLY A 102 29.00 15.88 7.74
N GLY A 103 29.01 16.58 8.88
CA GLY A 103 28.64 17.99 9.04
C GLY A 103 27.17 18.41 8.96
N ASP A 104 26.45 18.04 7.90
CA ASP A 104 25.14 18.65 7.57
C ASP A 104 24.03 17.64 7.23
N LEU A 105 24.28 16.34 7.42
CA LEU A 105 23.23 15.33 7.29
C LEU A 105 22.37 15.25 8.55
N SER A 106 21.06 15.41 8.36
CA SER A 106 20.04 15.14 9.35
C SER A 106 19.27 13.89 8.95
N ALA A 107 19.13 12.95 9.88
CA ALA A 107 18.21 11.83 9.76
C ALA A 107 17.19 11.89 10.91
N ARG A 108 15.92 11.64 10.60
CA ARG A 108 14.83 11.59 11.58
C ARG A 108 13.90 10.42 11.29
N ARG A 109 13.43 9.76 12.34
CA ARG A 109 12.30 8.82 12.31
C ARG A 109 11.05 9.48 12.87
N SER A 110 9.91 9.26 12.23
CA SER A 110 8.60 9.78 12.65
C SER A 110 7.47 8.84 12.19
N PHE A 111 6.26 9.09 12.66
CA PHE A 111 5.05 8.41 12.18
C PHE A 111 4.24 9.40 11.33
N PRO A 112 3.85 9.05 10.09
CA PRO A 112 3.07 9.92 9.23
C PRO A 112 1.70 10.18 9.87
N ARG A 113 1.20 11.41 9.74
CA ARG A 113 -0.12 11.81 10.23
C ARG A 113 -1.18 11.81 9.13
N ASP A 114 -0.77 11.54 7.89
CA ASP A 114 -1.65 11.56 6.72
C ASP A 114 -2.56 10.32 6.73
N ARG A 115 -3.87 10.54 6.84
CA ARG A 115 -4.89 9.48 6.88
C ARG A 115 -5.09 8.75 5.53
N HIS A 116 -4.54 9.27 4.44
CA HIS A 116 -4.78 8.79 3.07
C HIS A 116 -3.52 8.24 2.39
N LEU A 117 -2.48 7.93 3.16
CA LEU A 117 -1.28 7.27 2.62
C LEU A 117 -1.56 5.78 2.45
N HIS A 118 -1.95 5.39 1.26
CA HIS A 118 -2.16 3.99 0.91
C HIS A 118 -0.88 3.39 0.34
N SER A 119 -0.59 2.15 0.74
CA SER A 119 0.50 1.35 0.19
C SER A 119 0.35 1.19 -1.32
N PRO A 120 1.44 1.05 -2.10
CA PRO A 120 1.33 0.61 -3.49
C PRO A 120 0.49 -0.67 -3.63
N ALA A 121 0.53 -1.55 -2.63
CA ALA A 121 -0.29 -2.75 -2.59
C ALA A 121 -1.80 -2.49 -2.55
N SER A 122 -2.24 -1.32 -2.08
CA SER A 122 -3.64 -0.89 -2.09
C SER A 122 -4.18 -0.62 -3.50
N SER A 123 -3.30 -0.42 -4.49
CA SER A 123 -3.67 -0.30 -5.90
C SER A 123 -3.69 -1.64 -6.65
N ARG A 124 -3.30 -2.75 -6.00
CA ARG A 124 -3.17 -4.06 -6.66
C ARG A 124 -4.53 -4.58 -7.11
N LEU A 125 -4.51 -5.23 -8.28
CA LEU A 125 -5.55 -6.16 -8.71
C LEU A 125 -5.83 -7.12 -7.54
N LEU A 126 -7.08 -7.22 -7.10
CA LEU A 126 -7.50 -8.14 -6.05
C LEU A 126 -7.52 -9.55 -6.66
N PRO A 127 -6.52 -10.41 -6.41
CA PRO A 127 -6.45 -11.71 -7.07
C PRO A 127 -7.49 -12.67 -6.47
N PRO A 128 -7.95 -13.67 -7.24
CA PRO A 128 -8.81 -14.70 -6.69
C PRO A 128 -8.07 -15.48 -5.60
N LEU A 129 -8.78 -15.81 -4.53
CA LEU A 129 -8.29 -16.69 -3.47
C LEU A 129 -8.06 -18.09 -4.04
N LYS A 130 -6.89 -18.65 -3.74
CA LYS A 130 -6.53 -20.03 -4.10
C LYS A 130 -6.93 -21.05 -3.04
N GLN A 131 -7.08 -20.59 -1.80
CA GLN A 131 -7.46 -21.38 -0.63
C GLN A 131 -8.24 -20.50 0.34
N LEU A 132 -9.15 -21.09 1.12
CA LEU A 132 -9.86 -20.37 2.16
C LEU A 132 -8.90 -20.11 3.33
N PRO A 133 -8.79 -18.87 3.81
CA PRO A 133 -7.91 -18.55 4.92
C PRO A 133 -8.49 -19.07 6.24
N GLN A 134 -7.61 -19.33 7.22
CA GLN A 134 -8.04 -19.63 8.59
C GLN A 134 -8.60 -18.39 9.31
N GLN A 135 -8.13 -17.20 8.93
CA GLN A 135 -8.55 -15.91 9.47
C GLN A 135 -8.99 -14.98 8.34
N TRP A 136 -10.13 -14.32 8.51
CA TRP A 136 -10.70 -13.42 7.51
C TRP A 136 -10.43 -11.97 7.88
N ASN A 137 -9.53 -11.32 7.12
CA ASN A 137 -9.24 -9.90 7.23
C ASN A 137 -9.83 -9.15 6.04
N SER A 138 -9.85 -7.82 6.11
CA SER A 138 -10.40 -6.96 5.04
C SER A 138 -9.77 -7.25 3.67
N HIS A 139 -8.48 -7.57 3.61
CA HIS A 139 -7.83 -7.93 2.34
C HIS A 139 -8.38 -9.23 1.75
N THR A 140 -8.47 -10.32 2.52
CA THR A 140 -8.98 -11.60 2.00
C THR A 140 -10.46 -11.52 1.63
N LEU A 141 -11.23 -10.74 2.36
CA LEU A 141 -12.61 -10.43 2.02
C LEU A 141 -12.71 -9.62 0.72
N SER A 142 -11.86 -8.62 0.53
CA SER A 142 -11.81 -7.82 -0.70
C SER A 142 -11.50 -8.71 -1.91
N CYS A 143 -10.54 -9.62 -1.79
CA CYS A 143 -10.21 -10.61 -2.83
C CYS A 143 -11.39 -11.54 -3.15
N LEU A 144 -12.10 -12.04 -2.13
CA LEU A 144 -13.28 -12.89 -2.29
C LEU A 144 -14.40 -12.17 -3.06
N LEU A 145 -14.72 -10.93 -2.64
CA LEU A 145 -15.81 -10.14 -3.20
C LEU A 145 -15.49 -9.68 -4.63
N ALA A 146 -14.27 -9.20 -4.88
CA ALA A 146 -13.85 -8.72 -6.19
C ALA A 146 -13.83 -9.82 -7.26
N ASN A 147 -13.64 -11.08 -6.87
CA ASN A 147 -13.61 -12.22 -7.78
C ASN A 147 -14.92 -13.02 -7.78
N GLU A 148 -15.97 -12.53 -7.12
CA GLU A 148 -17.27 -13.20 -6.99
C GLU A 148 -17.17 -14.66 -6.49
N GLN A 149 -16.16 -14.96 -5.67
CA GLN A 149 -15.86 -16.31 -5.16
C GLN A 149 -16.76 -16.69 -3.97
N PHE A 150 -18.07 -16.51 -4.14
CA PHE A 150 -19.07 -16.80 -3.12
C PHE A 150 -20.39 -17.23 -3.74
N ARG A 151 -21.27 -17.83 -2.93
CA ARG A 151 -22.65 -18.16 -3.27
C ARG A 151 -23.57 -17.89 -2.09
N ASP A 152 -24.89 -17.96 -2.34
CA ASP A 152 -25.92 -17.87 -1.28
C ASP A 152 -25.75 -16.62 -0.40
N TRP A 153 -25.63 -15.47 -1.09
CA TRP A 153 -25.61 -14.14 -0.50
C TRP A 153 -26.92 -13.87 0.25
N ARG A 154 -26.82 -13.38 1.48
CA ARG A 154 -27.97 -13.03 2.32
C ARG A 154 -27.71 -11.74 3.04
N ASP A 155 -28.65 -10.81 2.94
CA ASP A 155 -28.67 -9.63 3.79
C ASP A 155 -29.21 -10.06 5.16
N GLU A 156 -28.46 -9.74 6.22
CA GLU A 156 -28.81 -10.08 7.61
C GLU A 156 -29.48 -8.89 8.31
N GLN A 157 -29.58 -7.75 7.62
CA GLN A 157 -30.31 -6.56 8.07
C GLN A 157 -31.35 -6.17 7.01
N GLU A 158 -32.60 -5.98 7.44
CA GLU A 158 -33.72 -5.62 6.55
C GLU A 158 -33.60 -4.21 5.97
N GLU A 159 -32.87 -3.31 6.63
CA GLU A 159 -32.81 -1.88 6.28
C GLU A 159 -31.69 -1.53 5.28
N ALA A 160 -30.79 -2.47 4.96
CA ALA A 160 -29.62 -2.21 4.12
C ALA A 160 -29.37 -3.34 3.11
N SER A 161 -29.96 -3.26 1.92
CA SER A 161 -29.56 -4.11 0.79
C SER A 161 -28.23 -3.59 0.22
N LEU A 162 -27.12 -4.14 0.67
CA LEU A 162 -25.80 -3.80 0.16
C LEU A 162 -25.36 -4.83 -0.87
N SER A 163 -24.99 -4.37 -2.07
CA SER A 163 -24.39 -5.26 -3.06
C SER A 163 -22.97 -5.64 -2.64
N ALA A 164 -22.50 -6.80 -3.09
CA ALA A 164 -21.12 -7.23 -2.89
C ALA A 164 -20.09 -6.19 -3.40
N ALA A 165 -20.40 -5.52 -4.51
CA ALA A 165 -19.58 -4.43 -5.05
C ALA A 165 -19.58 -3.19 -4.15
N GLY A 166 -20.72 -2.83 -3.55
CA GLY A 166 -20.82 -1.72 -2.61
C GLY A 166 -20.00 -1.98 -1.35
N ILE A 167 -20.09 -3.18 -0.80
CA ILE A 167 -19.28 -3.60 0.35
C ILE A 167 -17.79 -3.62 0.02
N LEU A 168 -17.43 -4.09 -1.18
CA LEU A 168 -16.03 -4.05 -1.63
C LEU A 168 -15.50 -2.61 -1.66
N LEU A 169 -16.25 -1.67 -2.24
CA LEU A 169 -15.83 -0.26 -2.31
C LEU A 169 -15.66 0.35 -0.91
N ASP A 170 -16.60 0.08 0.00
CA ASP A 170 -16.52 0.59 1.38
C ASP A 170 -15.37 -0.06 2.17
N MET A 171 -15.11 -1.35 1.93
CA MET A 171 -13.99 -2.08 2.54
C MET A 171 -12.62 -1.61 2.03
N LEU A 172 -12.55 -1.13 0.79
CA LEU A 172 -11.35 -0.50 0.24
C LEU A 172 -11.10 0.90 0.82
N ASP A 173 -12.16 1.62 1.21
CA ASP A 173 -12.06 2.95 1.84
C ASP A 173 -11.75 2.84 3.35
N GLN A 174 -12.40 1.90 4.06
CA GLN A 174 -12.37 1.79 5.53
C GLN A 174 -12.08 0.35 6.01
N PRO A 175 -10.92 -0.24 5.64
CA PRO A 175 -10.63 -1.66 5.88
C PRO A 175 -10.65 -2.07 7.35
N GLU A 176 -10.30 -1.17 8.26
CA GLU A 176 -10.28 -1.42 9.71
C GLU A 176 -11.67 -1.59 10.34
N GLN A 177 -12.73 -1.16 9.65
CA GLN A 177 -14.11 -1.27 10.14
C GLN A 177 -14.77 -2.58 9.74
N TRP A 178 -14.14 -3.32 8.83
CA TRP A 178 -14.65 -4.56 8.26
C TRP A 178 -13.93 -5.79 8.81
N SER A 179 -14.69 -6.84 9.11
CA SER A 179 -14.12 -8.15 9.47
C SER A 179 -15.03 -9.30 9.04
N GLY A 180 -14.44 -10.49 8.90
CA GLY A 180 -15.16 -11.69 8.52
C GLY A 180 -15.09 -12.71 9.63
N ARG A 181 -16.21 -13.38 9.94
CA ARG A 181 -16.22 -14.49 10.89
C ARG A 181 -16.95 -15.70 10.31
N PRO A 182 -16.33 -16.89 10.34
CA PRO A 182 -17.02 -18.11 9.92
C PRO A 182 -18.14 -18.45 10.93
N PHE A 183 -19.30 -18.81 10.42
CA PHE A 183 -20.43 -19.33 11.16
C PHE A 183 -21.02 -20.53 10.41
N GLY A 184 -20.57 -21.73 10.80
CA GLY A 184 -20.85 -22.96 10.04
C GLY A 184 -20.28 -22.90 8.62
N PRO A 185 -21.06 -23.19 7.56
CA PRO A 185 -20.60 -23.09 6.18
C PRO A 185 -20.57 -21.64 5.66
N ARG A 186 -21.09 -20.68 6.43
CA ARG A 186 -21.19 -19.28 6.03
C ARG A 186 -20.05 -18.46 6.58
N LEU A 187 -19.75 -17.39 5.87
CA LEU A 187 -18.93 -16.28 6.31
C LEU A 187 -19.85 -15.09 6.55
N GLN A 188 -19.89 -14.60 7.79
CA GLN A 188 -20.57 -13.37 8.15
C GLN A 188 -19.61 -12.19 7.98
N LEU A 189 -20.08 -11.17 7.26
CA LEU A 189 -19.39 -9.90 7.05
C LEU A 189 -19.87 -8.90 8.10
N PHE A 190 -18.94 -8.40 8.92
CA PHE A 190 -19.20 -7.45 9.98
C PHE A 190 -18.69 -6.07 9.59
N TYR A 191 -19.51 -5.06 9.80
CA TYR A 191 -19.12 -3.65 9.80
C TYR A 191 -19.31 -3.09 11.21
N ARG A 192 -18.26 -2.54 11.81
CA ARG A 192 -18.27 -2.01 13.19
C ARG A 192 -18.91 -2.98 14.21
N ASN A 193 -18.55 -4.27 14.11
CA ASN A 193 -19.08 -5.38 14.91
C ASN A 193 -20.58 -5.70 14.73
N GLN A 194 -21.25 -5.17 13.71
CA GLN A 194 -22.60 -5.58 13.33
C GLN A 194 -22.56 -6.47 12.09
N VAL A 195 -23.30 -7.58 12.10
CA VAL A 195 -23.45 -8.42 10.91
C VAL A 195 -24.34 -7.68 9.92
N LEU A 196 -23.85 -7.48 8.71
CA LEU A 196 -24.62 -6.87 7.62
C LEU A 196 -25.11 -7.91 6.61
N THR A 197 -24.23 -8.83 6.25
CA THR A 197 -24.51 -9.84 5.22
C THR A 197 -23.76 -11.14 5.52
N SER A 198 -24.25 -12.25 4.97
CA SER A 198 -23.59 -13.53 5.01
C SER A 198 -23.55 -14.20 3.65
N LEU A 199 -22.49 -14.96 3.39
CA LEU A 199 -22.28 -15.68 2.14
C LEU A 199 -21.63 -17.03 2.40
N ILE A 200 -21.61 -17.91 1.41
CA ILE A 200 -20.84 -19.16 1.45
C ILE A 200 -19.63 -18.99 0.52
N PRO A 201 -18.38 -18.99 1.03
CA PRO A 201 -17.19 -18.93 0.19
C PRO A 201 -17.14 -20.08 -0.80
N ALA A 202 -16.84 -19.78 -2.07
CA ALA A 202 -16.83 -20.73 -3.18
C ALA A 202 -15.67 -20.41 -4.14
N LEU A 203 -14.55 -21.11 -3.99
CA LEU A 203 -13.30 -20.83 -4.72
C LEU A 203 -13.37 -21.18 -6.22
N ASP A 204 -14.31 -22.05 -6.59
CA ASP A 204 -14.55 -22.58 -7.93
C ASP A 204 -15.26 -21.59 -8.87
N ARG A 205 -15.79 -20.48 -8.35
CA ARG A 205 -16.38 -19.43 -9.17
C ARG A 205 -15.30 -18.57 -9.83
N GLN A 206 -15.37 -18.44 -11.14
CA GLN A 206 -14.69 -17.37 -11.88
C GLN A 206 -15.62 -16.16 -11.97
N PRO A 207 -15.07 -14.93 -11.93
CA PRO A 207 -15.87 -13.73 -12.12
C PRO A 207 -16.63 -13.85 -13.43
N SER A 208 -17.93 -13.53 -13.40
CA SER A 208 -18.67 -13.34 -14.64
C SER A 208 -17.91 -12.28 -15.46
N GLU A 209 -17.53 -12.60 -16.71
CA GLU A 209 -16.85 -11.63 -17.57
C GLU A 209 -17.63 -10.30 -17.49
N PRO A 210 -16.96 -9.16 -17.24
CA PRO A 210 -17.64 -7.89 -17.19
C PRO A 210 -18.36 -7.76 -18.52
N THR A 211 -19.69 -7.80 -18.48
CA THR A 211 -20.50 -7.63 -19.67
C THR A 211 -20.06 -6.30 -20.26
N ARG A 212 -19.36 -6.32 -21.41
CA ARG A 212 -18.98 -5.12 -22.18
C ARG A 212 -20.25 -4.44 -22.68
N ARG A 213 -21.03 -3.85 -21.78
CA ARG A 213 -22.12 -2.93 -22.10
C ARG A 213 -21.51 -1.54 -22.07
N GLY A 214 -21.27 -1.00 -23.25
CA GLY A 214 -21.07 0.44 -23.43
C GLY A 214 -19.67 0.90 -23.83
N LEU A 215 -19.00 0.24 -24.78
CA LEU A 215 -18.13 0.99 -25.69
C LEU A 215 -18.90 1.20 -26.98
N LEU A 216 -19.33 2.45 -27.15
CA LEU A 216 -20.01 3.01 -28.31
C LEU A 216 -19.42 2.42 -29.61
N ALA A 217 -20.23 1.66 -30.34
CA ALA A 217 -19.98 1.43 -31.75
C ALA A 217 -20.02 2.80 -32.43
N ALA A 218 -18.88 3.23 -32.97
CA ALA A 218 -18.83 4.37 -33.88
C ALA A 218 -19.72 4.04 -35.10
N PRO A 219 -20.51 5.01 -35.61
CA PRO A 219 -21.32 4.75 -36.78
C PRO A 219 -20.41 4.60 -38.02
N PRO A 220 -20.80 3.74 -38.99
CA PRO A 220 -20.07 3.64 -40.24
C PRO A 220 -20.20 4.94 -41.03
N ARG A 221 -19.12 5.32 -41.71
CA ARG A 221 -19.10 6.41 -42.70
C ARG A 221 -19.74 5.96 -44.00
#